data_AF-A0A6C0KZP8-F1
#
_entry.id   AF-A0A6C0KZP8-F1
#
_cell.length_a   1.000
_cell.length_b   1.000
_cell.length_c   1.000
_cell.angle_alpha   90.00
_cell.angle_beta   90.00
_cell.angle_gamma   90.00
#
_symmetry.space_group_name_H-M   'P 1'
#
loop_
_entity.id
_entity.type
_entity.pdbx_description
1 polymer ?
#
loop_
_entity_poly.entity_id
_entity_poly.type
_entity_poly.pdbx_seq_one_letter_code
_entity_poly.pdbx_strand_id
1 'polypeptide(L)' 'MFRTLSLALLLIGIVFITIGYTKMTINCPEKIQYRYIPRKIYEEQIYDQDIMGQFKTMFNDKDPYLR' A
#
# COMPACT_ATOMS: atom_id res chain seq x y z
N MET A 1 16.08 33.29 33.92
CA MET A 1 14.73 32.70 34.01
C MET A 1 14.12 32.42 32.62
N PHE A 2 14.06 33.39 31.69
CA PHE A 2 13.53 33.14 30.34
C PHE A 2 14.36 32.14 29.52
N ARG A 3 15.70 32.22 29.57
CA ARG A 3 16.59 31.29 28.83
C ARG A 3 16.40 29.82 29.23
N THR A 4 16.20 29.56 30.51
CA THR A 4 15.95 28.21 31.04
C THR A 4 14.54 27.72 30.68
N LEU A 5 13.54 28.60 30.67
CA LEU A 5 12.18 28.29 30.22
C LEU A 5 12.15 27.93 28.73
N SER A 6 12.84 28.72 27.89
CA SER A 6 12.95 28.45 26.45
C SER A 6 13.66 27.14 26.15
N LEU A 7 14.71 26.80 26.90
CA LEU A 7 15.40 25.50 26.80
C LEU A 7 14.49 24.34 27.20
N ALA A 8 13.73 24.48 28.29
CA ALA A 8 12.79 23.45 28.73
C ALA A 8 11.69 23.21 27.67
N LEU A 9 11.15 24.27 27.10
CA LEU A 9 10.10 24.18 26.07
C LEU A 9 10.62 23.56 24.78
N LEU A 10 11.86 23.89 24.39
CA LEU A 10 12.53 23.28 23.24
C LEU A 10 12.75 21.78 23.44
N LEU A 11 13.21 21.36 24.62
CA LEU A 11 13.39 19.94 24.94
C LEU A 11 12.06 19.17 24.91
N ILE A 12 11.01 19.74 25.50
CA ILE A 12 9.65 19.15 25.47
C ILE A 12 9.16 19.02 24.02
N GLY A 13 9.39 20.04 23.19
CA GLY A 13 9.05 20.01 21.77
C GLY A 13 9.74 18.88 21.01
N ILE A 14 11.04 18.69 21.22
CA ILE A 14 11.81 17.60 20.58
C ILE A 14 11.25 16.23 20.99
N VAL A 15 10.91 16.04 22.28
CA VAL A 15 10.29 14.80 22.76
C VAL A 15 8.97 14.53 22.07
N PHE A 16 8.09 15.53 21.93
CA PHE A 16 6.81 15.33 21.24
C PHE A 16 6.98 15.05 19.75
N ILE A 17 7.92 15.71 19.07
CA ILE A 17 8.23 15.45 17.65
C ILE A 17 8.71 14.00 17.47
N THR A 18 9.63 13.53 18.30
CA THR A 18 10.16 12.15 18.20
C THR A 18 9.08 11.09 18.47
N ILE A 19 8.19 11.32 19.44
CA ILE A 19 7.04 10.42 19.70
C ILE A 19 6.07 10.41 18.50
N GLY A 20 5.78 11.57 17.91
CA GLY A 20 4.91 11.66 16.74
C GLY A 20 5.49 10.96 15.53
N TYR A 21 6.78 11.17 15.27
CA TYR A 21 7.48 10.56 14.14
C TYR A 21 7.53 9.03 14.26
N THR A 22 7.89 8.51 15.43
CA THR A 22 7.95 7.06 15.66
C THR A 22 6.59 6.39 15.48
N LYS A 23 5.50 6.98 15.99
CA LYS A 23 4.13 6.48 15.79
C LYS A 23 3.72 6.48 14.32
N MET A 24 4.12 7.50 13.55
CA MET A 24 3.82 7.58 12.12
C MET A 24 4.52 6.47 11.33
N THR A 25 5.78 6.17 11.66
CA THR A 25 6.54 5.10 10.98
C THR A 25 6.04 3.70 11.31
N ILE A 26 5.45 3.49 12.48
CA ILE A 26 4.97 2.16 12.93
C ILE A 26 3.60 1.80 12.33
N ASN A 27 2.86 2.77 11.78
CA ASN A 27 1.64 2.52 11.02
C ASN A 27 1.96 1.91 9.64
N CYS A 28 2.38 0.66 9.63
CA CYS A 28 2.43 -0.13 8.41
C CYS A 28 1.00 -0.56 8.05
N PRO A 29 0.46 -0.20 6.87
CA PRO A 29 -0.80 -0.75 6.42
C PRO A 29 -0.70 -2.28 6.37
N GLU A 30 -1.77 -2.98 6.75
CA GLU A 30 -1.79 -4.44 6.73
C GLU A 30 -1.40 -4.94 5.33
N LYS A 31 -0.39 -5.80 5.28
CA LYS A 31 0.05 -6.40 4.02
C LYS A 31 -1.06 -7.32 3.52
N ILE A 32 -1.67 -6.97 2.39
CA ILE A 32 -2.67 -7.83 1.73
C ILE A 32 -2.03 -9.21 1.51
N GLN A 33 -2.57 -10.24 2.17
CA GLN A 33 -2.12 -11.61 2.01
C GLN A 33 -2.89 -12.25 0.87
N TYR A 34 -2.24 -12.43 -0.28
CA TYR A 34 -2.81 -13.18 -1.40
C TYR A 34 -2.57 -14.67 -1.19
N ARG A 35 -3.64 -15.46 -1.13
CA ARG A 35 -3.54 -16.92 -1.27
C ARG A 35 -3.69 -17.27 -2.74
N TYR A 36 -2.59 -17.62 -3.40
CA TYR A 36 -2.65 -18.18 -4.75
C TYR A 36 -3.23 -19.59 -4.67
N ILE A 37 -4.42 -19.78 -5.26
CA ILE A 37 -5.04 -21.09 -5.41
C ILE A 37 -4.67 -21.56 -6.82
N PRO A 38 -3.76 -22.54 -6.97
CA PRO A 38 -3.47 -23.09 -8.28
C PRO A 38 -4.74 -23.77 -8.82
N ARG A 39 -5.16 -23.38 -10.02
CA ARG A 39 -6.15 -24.17 -10.77
C ARG A 39 -5.45 -25.45 -11.21
N LYS A 40 -6.22 -26.53 -11.41
CA LYS A 40 -5.62 -27.77 -11.93
C LYS A 40 -5.17 -27.48 -13.37
N ILE A 41 -3.93 -27.83 -13.71
CA ILE A 41 -3.33 -27.64 -15.06
C ILE A 41 -4.29 -28.10 -16.17
N TYR A 42 -5.00 -29.20 -15.93
CA TYR A 42 -5.99 -29.75 -16.86
C TYR A 42 -7.18 -28.83 -17.11
N GLU A 43 -7.64 -28.04 -16.12
CA GLU A 43 -8.75 -27.09 -16.31
C GLU A 43 -8.33 -25.87 -17.14
N GLU A 44 -7.06 -25.47 -17.09
CA GLU A 44 -6.52 -24.35 -17.89
C GLU A 44 -6.23 -24.74 -19.34
N GLN A 45 -5.95 -26.03 -19.60
CA GLN A 45 -5.60 -26.52 -20.94
C GLN A 45 -6.76 -27.17 -21.69
N ILE A 46 -7.76 -27.73 -20.97
CA ILE A 46 -8.89 -28.46 -21.58
C ILE A 46 -10.07 -27.53 -21.90
N TYR A 47 -10.30 -26.49 -21.10
CA TYR A 47 -11.36 -25.53 -21.35
C TYR A 47 -10.82 -24.35 -22.13
N ASP A 48 -11.35 -24.13 -23.33
CA ASP A 48 -11.05 -22.97 -24.15
C ASP A 48 -11.58 -21.71 -23.43
N GLN A 49 -10.69 -21.01 -22.74
CA GLN A 49 -11.00 -19.71 -22.15
C GLN A 49 -10.64 -18.66 -23.19
N ASP A 50 -11.60 -17.82 -23.58
CA ASP A 50 -11.34 -16.67 -24.45
C ASP A 50 -10.54 -15.60 -23.68
N ILE A 51 -9.25 -15.87 -23.47
CA ILE A 51 -8.29 -15.00 -22.81
C ILE A 51 -8.18 -13.68 -23.57
N MET A 52 -8.19 -13.75 -24.91
CA MET A 52 -8.07 -12.57 -25.76
C MET A 52 -9.26 -11.63 -25.57
N GLY A 53 -10.49 -12.15 -25.52
CA GLY A 53 -11.69 -11.36 -25.24
C GLY A 53 -11.71 -10.80 -23.81
N GLN A 54 -11.30 -11.59 -22.82
CA GLN A 54 -11.30 -11.18 -21.40
C GLN A 54 -10.34 -10.02 -21.11
N PHE A 55 -9.18 -9.99 -21.75
CA PHE A 55 -8.16 -8.97 -21.53
C PHE A 55 -8.10 -7.90 -22.63
N LYS A 56 -9.00 -7.95 -23.62
CA LYS A 56 -9.02 -7.04 -24.76
C LYS A 56 -9.01 -5.58 -24.36
N THR A 57 -9.79 -5.22 -23.35
CA THR A 57 -9.93 -3.84 -22.85
C THR A 57 -8.65 -3.32 -22.21
N MET A 58 -7.82 -4.19 -21.60
CA MET A 58 -6.56 -3.75 -20.99
C MET A 58 -5.53 -3.24 -22.00
N PHE A 59 -5.63 -3.67 -23.26
CA PHE A 59 -4.64 -3.33 -24.30
C PHE A 59 -5.22 -2.43 -25.40
N ASN A 60 -6.54 -2.43 -25.58
CA ASN A 60 -7.19 -1.65 -26.63
C ASN A 60 -7.86 -0.37 -26.11
N ASP A 61 -8.09 -0.25 -24.79
CA ASP A 61 -8.61 1.00 -24.23
C ASP A 61 -7.49 2.02 -24.10
N LYS A 62 -7.80 3.26 -24.50
CA LYS A 62 -6.84 4.36 -24.57
C LYS A 62 -6.34 4.80 -23.17
N ASP A 63 -7.08 4.44 -22.13
CA ASP A 63 -6.72 4.71 -20.74
C ASP A 63 -7.30 3.63 -19.80
N PRO A 64 -6.47 2.80 -19.13
CA PRO A 64 -6.94 1.71 -18.27
C PRO A 64 -7.48 2.15 -16.90
N TYR A 65 -7.43 3.46 -16.58
CA TYR A 65 -7.77 3.98 -15.24
C TYR A 65 -9.00 4.88 -15.18
N LEU A 66 -9.56 5.30 -16.31
CA LEU A 66 -10.72 6.18 -16.36
C LEU A 66 -11.90 5.45 -16.99
N ARG A 67 -12.81 4.98 -16.12
CA ARG A 67 -14.15 4.53 -16.52
C ARG A 67 -15.14 5.67 -16.39
#